data_AF-A0A496P9Q0-F1
#
_entry.id   AF-A0A496P9Q0-F1
#
_cell.length_a   1.000
_cell.length_b   1.000
_cell.length_c   1.000
_cell.angle_alpha   90.00
_cell.angle_beta   90.00
_cell.angle_gamma   90.00
#
_symmetry.space_group_name_H-M   'P 1'
#
loop_
_entity.id
_entity.type
_entity.pdbx_description
1 polymer ?
#
loop_
_entity_poly.entity_id
_entity_poly.type
_entity_poly.pdbx_seq_one_letter_code
_entity_poly.pdbx_strand_id
1 'polypeptide(L)'
;FEIIRSKMGQDPMEVFDQALKNVMPVLEVRARRIGGANYQVPVEVRADRRLSLGIRWMVNYARLRGERTMKERLAGELMDAFNNTGAAIKKKEDTHKMAEANKAFAHYKW
;
A
#
# COMPACT_ATOMS: atom_id res chain seq x y z
N PHE A 1 -7.59 -2.60 -18.00
CA PHE A 1 -8.23 -1.28 -18.11
C PHE A 1 -9.64 -1.33 -18.68
N GLU A 2 -9.96 -2.16 -19.68
CA GLU A 2 -11.34 -2.30 -20.21
C GLU A 2 -12.40 -2.61 -19.14
N ILE A 3 -12.11 -3.54 -18.22
CA ILE A 3 -13.02 -3.90 -17.12
C ILE A 3 -13.32 -2.68 -16.23
N ILE A 4 -12.31 -1.87 -15.94
CA ILE A 4 -12.43 -0.67 -15.10
C ILE A 4 -13.28 0.37 -15.85
N ARG A 5 -12.98 0.60 -17.14
CA ARG A 5 -13.75 1.52 -17.98
C ARG A 5 -15.23 1.14 -18.03
N SER A 6 -15.52 -0.14 -18.21
CA SER A 6 -16.88 -0.66 -18.31
C SER A 6 -17.65 -0.58 -16.98
N LYS A 7 -16.97 -0.75 -15.84
CA LYS A 7 -17.63 -0.77 -14.52
C LYS A 7 -17.75 0.60 -13.88
N MET A 8 -16.77 1.48 -14.07
CA MET A 8 -16.69 2.79 -13.42
C MET A 8 -17.09 3.94 -14.33
N GLY A 9 -17.04 3.77 -15.65
CA GLY A 9 -17.30 4.86 -16.61
C GLY A 9 -16.26 5.99 -16.58
N GLN A 10 -15.21 5.86 -15.77
CA GLN A 10 -14.10 6.82 -15.63
C GLN A 10 -12.90 6.40 -16.47
N ASP A 11 -11.97 7.34 -16.68
CA ASP A 11 -10.70 7.03 -17.34
C ASP A 11 -9.91 6.01 -16.48
N PRO A 12 -9.59 4.82 -17.02
CA PRO A 12 -8.87 3.81 -16.25
C PRO A 12 -7.47 4.26 -15.81
N MET A 13 -6.87 5.24 -16.50
CA MET A 13 -5.57 5.79 -16.11
C MET A 13 -5.67 6.65 -14.86
N GLU A 14 -6.70 7.50 -14.75
CA GLU A 14 -6.98 8.27 -13.55
C GLU A 14 -7.30 7.37 -12.35
N VAL A 15 -8.13 6.35 -12.56
CA VAL A 15 -8.45 5.35 -11.52
C VAL A 15 -7.17 4.67 -11.04
N PHE A 16 -6.27 4.33 -11.94
CA PHE A 16 -4.99 3.70 -11.60
C PHE A 16 -4.07 4.63 -10.80
N ASP A 17 -3.87 5.86 -11.25
CA ASP A 17 -3.01 6.83 -10.56
C ASP A 17 -3.55 7.16 -9.16
N GLN A 18 -4.87 7.36 -9.05
CA GLN A 18 -5.50 7.63 -7.76
C GLN A 18 -5.46 6.40 -6.84
N ALA A 19 -5.74 5.20 -7.35
CA ALA A 19 -5.62 3.97 -6.57
C ALA A 19 -4.20 3.75 -6.05
N LEU A 20 -3.18 4.01 -6.88
CA LEU A 20 -1.79 3.95 -6.45
C LEU A 20 -1.49 4.98 -5.36
N LYS A 21 -1.92 6.23 -5.53
CA LYS A 21 -1.78 7.28 -4.49
C LYS A 21 -2.42 6.86 -3.17
N ASN A 22 -3.56 6.21 -3.22
CA ASN A 22 -4.25 5.73 -2.03
C ASN A 22 -3.47 4.61 -1.33
N VAL A 23 -2.83 3.69 -2.06
CA VAL A 23 -2.09 2.54 -1.50
C VAL A 23 -0.67 2.90 -1.04
N MET A 24 -0.05 3.94 -1.61
CA MET A 24 1.33 4.33 -1.28
C MET A 24 1.48 4.73 0.21
N PRO A 25 2.37 4.06 0.97
CA PRO A 25 2.63 4.43 2.36
C PRO A 25 3.61 5.61 2.46
N VAL A 26 3.31 6.59 3.30
CA VAL A 26 4.24 7.69 3.61
C VAL A 26 5.25 7.31 4.70
N LEU A 27 4.83 6.51 5.68
CA LEU A 27 5.68 6.00 6.76
C LEU A 27 5.80 4.47 6.66
N GLU A 28 6.97 3.95 6.97
CA GLU A 28 7.22 2.52 7.20
C GLU A 28 7.94 2.32 8.53
N VAL A 29 7.97 1.10 9.02
CA VAL A 29 8.73 0.72 10.21
C VAL A 29 9.90 -0.15 9.79
N ARG A 30 11.10 0.15 10.29
CA ARG A 30 12.31 -0.66 10.10
C ARG A 30 12.78 -1.24 11.43
N ALA A 31 13.16 -2.51 11.42
CA ALA A 31 13.79 -3.13 12.57
C ALA A 31 15.24 -2.63 12.72
N ARG A 32 15.60 -2.10 13.89
CA ARG A 32 16.98 -1.72 14.24
C ARG A 32 17.37 -2.39 15.55
N ARG A 33 18.56 -2.97 15.60
CA ARG A 33 19.09 -3.58 16.83
C ARG A 33 19.92 -2.56 17.60
N ILE A 34 19.57 -2.33 18.86
CA ILE A 34 20.18 -1.32 19.72
C ILE A 34 20.32 -1.92 21.12
N GLY A 35 21.53 -1.88 21.69
CA GLY A 35 21.76 -2.35 23.07
C GLY A 35 21.34 -3.82 23.33
N GLY A 36 21.33 -4.66 22.29
CA GLY A 36 20.95 -6.08 22.40
C GLY A 36 19.48 -6.40 22.06
N ALA A 37 18.58 -5.41 22.05
CA ALA A 37 17.16 -5.57 21.71
C ALA A 37 16.83 -5.07 20.29
N ASN A 38 15.74 -5.59 19.70
CA ASN A 38 15.25 -5.19 18.38
C ASN A 38 14.11 -4.19 18.53
N TYR A 39 14.31 -2.96 18.04
CA TYR A 39 13.32 -1.90 18.06
C TYR A 39 12.72 -1.69 16.68
N GLN A 40 11.44 -1.34 16.67
CA GLN A 40 10.71 -0.91 15.49
C GLN A 40 10.83 0.61 15.36
N VAL A 41 11.64 1.08 14.42
CA VAL A 41 11.91 2.51 14.21
C VAL A 41 11.06 3.00 13.04
N PRO A 42 10.16 3.98 13.23
CA PRO A 42 9.41 4.57 12.14
C PRO A 42 10.30 5.47 11.27
N VAL A 43 10.18 5.32 9.95
CA VAL A 43 10.99 6.01 8.95
C VAL A 43 10.09 6.47 7.80
N GLU A 44 10.29 7.71 7.36
CA GLU A 44 9.64 8.23 6.16
C GLU A 44 10.14 7.53 4.88
N VAL A 45 9.20 7.14 4.03
CA VAL A 45 9.46 6.40 2.80
C VAL A 45 9.79 7.37 1.67
N ARG A 46 10.94 7.18 1.03
CA ARG A 46 11.35 7.93 -0.17
C ARG A 46 10.40 7.67 -1.35
N ALA A 47 10.21 8.66 -2.23
CA ALA A 47 9.18 8.64 -3.28
C ALA A 47 9.26 7.44 -4.23
N ASP A 48 10.47 7.08 -4.68
CA ASP A 48 10.79 5.89 -5.48
C ASP A 48 10.34 4.59 -4.80
N ARG A 49 10.61 4.49 -3.50
CA ARG A 49 10.22 3.35 -2.67
C ARG A 49 8.72 3.31 -2.41
N ARG A 50 8.05 4.47 -2.25
CA ARG A 50 6.58 4.53 -2.08
C ARG A 50 5.87 3.90 -3.27
N LEU A 51 6.26 4.30 -4.48
CA LEU A 51 5.71 3.76 -5.72
C LEU A 51 5.96 2.25 -5.83
N SER A 52 7.19 1.82 -5.55
CA SER A 52 7.56 0.40 -5.56
C SER A 52 6.76 -0.44 -4.56
N LEU A 53 6.54 0.07 -3.35
CA LEU A 53 5.73 -0.58 -2.32
C LEU A 53 4.25 -0.63 -2.72
N GLY A 54 3.71 0.47 -3.24
CA GLY A 54 2.32 0.57 -3.69
C GLY A 54 2.00 -0.48 -4.75
N ILE A 55 2.82 -0.54 -5.82
CA ILE A 55 2.66 -1.54 -6.89
C ILE A 55 2.81 -2.96 -6.34
N ARG A 56 3.82 -3.21 -5.49
CA ARG A 56 4.05 -4.54 -4.91
C ARG A 56 2.87 -5.01 -4.08
N TRP A 57 2.33 -4.16 -3.20
CA TRP A 57 1.17 -4.51 -2.38
C TRP A 57 -0.05 -4.76 -3.26
N MET A 58 -0.33 -3.88 -4.21
CA MET A 58 -1.46 -4.03 -5.12
C MET A 58 -1.42 -5.35 -5.90
N VAL A 59 -0.27 -5.72 -6.47
CA VAL A 59 -0.12 -6.99 -7.20
C VAL A 59 -0.24 -8.20 -6.26
N ASN A 60 0.37 -8.13 -5.08
CA ASN A 60 0.33 -9.23 -4.12
C ASN A 60 -1.09 -9.49 -3.60
N TYR A 61 -1.82 -8.43 -3.23
CA TYR A 61 -3.18 -8.56 -2.73
C TYR A 61 -4.16 -8.93 -3.85
N ALA A 62 -3.97 -8.40 -5.07
CA ALA A 62 -4.73 -8.86 -6.23
C ALA A 62 -4.58 -10.38 -6.45
N ARG A 63 -3.37 -10.95 -6.32
CA ARG A 63 -3.16 -12.40 -6.48
C ARG A 63 -3.93 -13.24 -5.45
N LEU A 64 -4.10 -12.73 -4.23
CA LEU A 64 -4.78 -13.42 -3.14
C LEU A 64 -6.31 -13.39 -3.27
N ARG A 65 -6.87 -12.59 -4.19
CA ARG A 65 -8.31 -12.54 -4.40
C ARG A 65 -8.85 -13.80 -5.09
N GLY A 66 -10.13 -14.07 -4.86
CA GLY A 66 -10.82 -15.27 -5.32
C GLY A 66 -11.39 -15.24 -6.75
N GLU A 67 -11.24 -14.14 -7.51
CA GLU A 67 -11.80 -14.06 -8.87
C GLU A 67 -11.10 -15.04 -9.84
N ARG A 68 -11.74 -15.28 -11.00
CA ARG A 68 -11.35 -16.36 -11.91
C ARG A 68 -10.06 -16.07 -12.65
N THR A 69 -9.87 -14.83 -13.12
CA THR A 69 -8.69 -14.42 -13.90
C THR A 69 -7.91 -13.31 -13.21
N MET A 70 -6.58 -13.26 -13.42
CA MET A 70 -5.75 -12.18 -12.85
C MET A 70 -6.17 -10.78 -13.35
N LYS A 71 -6.75 -10.69 -14.55
CA LYS A 71 -7.30 -9.44 -15.09
C LYS A 71 -8.46 -8.92 -14.24
N GLU A 72 -9.38 -9.81 -13.85
CA GLU A 72 -10.51 -9.48 -12.97
C GLU A 72 -10.04 -9.15 -11.56
N ARG A 73 -9.11 -9.96 -11.01
CA ARG A 73 -8.52 -9.72 -9.69
C ARG A 73 -7.87 -8.34 -9.58
N LEU A 74 -7.03 -7.99 -10.55
CA LEU A 74 -6.32 -6.71 -10.57
C LEU A 74 -7.29 -5.53 -10.77
N ALA A 75 -8.28 -5.69 -11.66
CA ALA A 75 -9.31 -4.67 -11.83
C ALA A 75 -10.12 -4.46 -10.54
N GLY A 76 -10.50 -5.56 -9.86
CA GLY A 76 -11.18 -5.52 -8.56
C GLY A 76 -10.36 -4.78 -7.51
N GLU A 77 -9.09 -5.17 -7.32
CA GLU A 77 -8.23 -4.52 -6.34
C GLU A 77 -7.99 -3.03 -6.65
N LEU A 78 -7.87 -2.66 -7.94
CA LEU A 78 -7.74 -1.26 -8.35
C LEU A 78 -8.99 -0.44 -8.04
N MET A 79 -10.18 -0.98 -8.33
CA MET A 79 -11.45 -0.31 -8.01
C MET A 79 -11.67 -0.17 -6.50
N ASP A 80 -11.31 -1.20 -5.72
CA ASP A 80 -11.39 -1.13 -4.26
C ASP A 80 -10.40 -0.10 -3.71
N ALA A 81 -9.14 -0.13 -4.17
CA ALA A 81 -8.12 0.83 -3.76
C ALA A 81 -8.46 2.27 -4.13
N PHE A 82 -9.10 2.50 -5.28
CA PHE A 82 -9.62 3.80 -5.68
C PHE A 82 -10.65 4.34 -4.68
N ASN A 83 -11.52 3.48 -4.15
CA ASN A 83 -12.52 3.81 -3.15
C ASN A 83 -11.98 3.79 -1.71
N ASN A 84 -10.65 3.73 -1.51
CA ASN A 84 -9.99 3.56 -0.20
C ASN A 84 -10.46 2.32 0.57
N THR A 85 -10.79 1.24 -0.14
CA THR A 85 -11.12 -0.05 0.44
C THR A 85 -10.18 -1.14 -0.08
N GLY A 86 -10.33 -2.37 0.44
CA GLY A 86 -9.54 -3.53 0.00
C GLY A 86 -8.31 -3.82 0.86
N ALA A 87 -7.65 -4.93 0.54
CA ALA A 87 -6.57 -5.46 1.36
C ALA A 87 -5.28 -4.65 1.23
N ALA A 88 -5.00 -4.10 0.04
CA ALA A 88 -3.87 -3.21 -0.17
C ALA A 88 -3.96 -1.92 0.67
N ILE A 89 -5.15 -1.33 0.81
CA ILE A 89 -5.37 -0.14 1.65
C ILE A 89 -5.22 -0.50 3.12
N LYS A 90 -5.84 -1.60 3.57
CA LYS A 90 -5.67 -2.08 4.95
C LYS A 90 -4.19 -2.26 5.30
N LYS A 91 -3.38 -2.79 4.39
CA LYS A 91 -1.93 -2.93 4.61
C LYS A 91 -1.22 -1.59 4.84
N LYS A 92 -1.58 -0.56 4.07
CA LYS A 92 -1.06 0.81 4.28
C LYS A 92 -1.47 1.32 5.66
N GLU A 93 -2.74 1.22 6.01
CA GLU A 93 -3.26 1.68 7.31
C GLU A 93 -2.57 0.99 8.48
N ASP A 94 -2.42 -0.34 8.44
CA ASP A 94 -1.73 -1.12 9.46
C ASP A 94 -0.27 -0.67 9.58
N THR A 95 0.38 -0.36 8.46
CA THR A 95 1.76 0.15 8.45
C THR A 95 1.85 1.54 9.08
N HIS A 96 0.87 2.42 8.83
CA HIS A 96 0.82 3.75 9.43
C HIS A 96 0.52 3.69 10.93
N LYS A 97 -0.46 2.89 11.34
CA LYS A 97 -0.77 2.67 12.77
C LYS A 97 0.44 2.12 13.52
N MET A 98 1.16 1.17 12.94
CA MET A 98 2.38 0.63 13.54
C MET A 98 3.51 1.67 13.61
N ALA A 99 3.64 2.54 12.61
CA ALA A 99 4.60 3.64 12.66
C ALA A 99 4.24 4.69 13.72
N GLU A 100 2.94 5.00 13.88
CA GLU A 100 2.45 5.92 14.90
C GLU A 100 2.63 5.37 16.32
N ALA A 101 2.31 4.08 16.53
CA ALA A 101 2.52 3.41 17.81
C ALA A 101 4.00 3.43 18.27
N ASN A 102 4.93 3.38 17.31
CA ASN A 102 6.36 3.41 17.56
C ASN A 102 6.99 4.81 17.40
N LYS A 103 6.18 5.89 17.32
CA LYS A 103 6.67 7.27 17.13
C LYS A 103 7.70 7.69 18.18
N ALA A 104 7.61 7.15 19.40
CA ALA A 104 8.58 7.37 20.46
C ALA A 104 10.01 6.98 20.06
N PHE A 105 10.19 5.97 19.19
CA PHE A 105 11.49 5.47 18.75
C PHE A 105 12.04 6.17 17.49
N ALA A 106 11.36 7.19 16.97
CA ALA A 106 11.77 7.90 15.75
C ALA A 106 13.17 8.54 15.85
N HIS A 107 13.62 8.87 17.06
CA HIS A 107 14.95 9.41 17.32
C HIS A 107 16.07 8.40 17.03
N TYR A 108 15.79 7.10 17.09
CA TYR A 108 16.71 6.03 16.69
C TYR A 108 16.83 5.83 15.18
N LYS A 109 16.44 6.80 14.35
CA LYS A 109 16.59 6.76 12.88
C LYS A 109 18.03 7.02 12.43
N TRP A 110 18.83 7.72 13.23
CA TRP A 110 20.21 8.14 12.94
C TRP A 110 21.21 7.25 13.65
#